data_AF-X1IBP9-F1
#
_entry.id   AF-X1IBP9-F1
#
_cell.length_a   1.000
_cell.length_b   1.000
_cell.length_c   1.000
_cell.angle_alpha   90.00
_cell.angle_beta   90.00
_cell.angle_gamma   90.00
#
_symmetry.space_group_name_H-M   'P 1'
#
loop_
_entity.id
_entity.type
_entity.pdbx_description
1 polymer ?
#
loop_
_entity_poly.entity_id
_entity_poly.type
_entity_poly.pdbx_seq_one_letter_code
_entity_poly.pdbx_strand_id
1 'polypeptide(L)'
;LIEIRHLRGGDPKAFQEGREKILAIKDSSAVGPLVHVLYGSNQQYRGLLIKVLGRHAARGSEAARAYLQEIAVGDSSAGHRRRAVESLREASSSEAPPATERMLAHLALDEVAVLRDRAASALAALDEKRAVWLLVERLVTEEYKLVGAEVVDYSMMLDIRGQVVGVPVFRQVQVQAAVPGAVATTTIDLPQVDIVDFATTVAMTERHMGPDYEHVEVRHPEILKALKQLTSQNFGYDRTAWRRWLQTGPEEIPA
;
A
#
# COMPACT_ATOMS: atom_id res chain seq x y z
N LEU A 1 -14.02 -30.34 -13.62
CA LEU A 1 -14.72 -30.12 -12.32
C LEU A 1 -14.33 -31.14 -11.24
N ILE A 2 -14.29 -32.44 -11.53
CA ILE A 2 -13.85 -33.48 -10.57
C ILE A 2 -12.42 -33.23 -10.05
N GLU A 3 -11.52 -32.77 -10.92
CA GLU A 3 -10.11 -32.49 -10.59
C GLU A 3 -9.93 -31.36 -9.57
N ILE A 4 -10.86 -30.40 -9.55
CA ILE A 4 -10.85 -29.25 -8.64
C ILE A 4 -11.30 -29.68 -7.24
N ARG A 5 -12.20 -30.67 -7.16
CA ARG A 5 -12.67 -31.24 -5.90
C ARG A 5 -11.54 -31.94 -5.15
N HIS A 6 -10.62 -32.59 -5.86
CA HIS A 6 -9.43 -33.24 -5.28
C HIS A 6 -8.41 -32.23 -4.74
N LEU A 7 -8.30 -31.03 -5.33
CA LEU A 7 -7.43 -29.98 -4.78
C LEU A 7 -7.97 -29.40 -3.47
N ARG A 8 -9.30 -29.38 -3.28
CA ARG A 8 -9.97 -28.83 -2.08
C ARG A 8 -10.06 -29.82 -0.91
N GLY A 9 -9.69 -31.07 -1.12
CA GLY A 9 -9.67 -32.08 -0.06
C GLY A 9 -8.48 -31.86 0.89
N GLY A 10 -8.69 -31.95 2.19
CA GLY A 10 -7.61 -31.88 3.19
C GLY A 10 -6.67 -33.10 3.19
N ASP A 11 -6.93 -34.10 2.34
CA ASP A 11 -6.11 -35.30 2.17
C ASP A 11 -4.92 -35.01 1.22
N PRO A 12 -3.67 -35.10 1.70
CA PRO A 12 -2.47 -34.90 0.88
C PRO A 12 -2.40 -35.79 -0.36
N LYS A 13 -2.96 -37.00 -0.31
CA LYS A 13 -2.95 -37.93 -1.45
C LYS A 13 -3.89 -37.46 -2.56
N ALA A 14 -5.13 -37.12 -2.20
CA ALA A 14 -6.10 -36.55 -3.13
C ALA A 14 -5.58 -35.25 -3.77
N PHE A 15 -4.90 -34.39 -3.01
CA PHE A 15 -4.28 -33.18 -3.55
C PHE A 15 -3.22 -33.50 -4.60
N GLN A 16 -2.34 -34.47 -4.35
CA GLN A 16 -1.33 -34.87 -5.32
C GLN A 16 -1.94 -35.47 -6.59
N GLU A 17 -2.94 -36.34 -6.47
CA GLU A 17 -3.66 -36.89 -7.63
C GLU A 17 -4.33 -35.78 -8.46
N GLY A 18 -4.95 -34.79 -7.81
CA GLY A 18 -5.53 -33.62 -8.48
C GLY A 18 -4.47 -32.78 -9.20
N ARG A 19 -3.33 -32.55 -8.54
CA ARG A 19 -2.18 -31.83 -9.11
C ARG A 19 -1.62 -32.53 -10.34
N GLU A 20 -1.46 -33.85 -10.31
CA GLU A 20 -0.97 -34.64 -11.45
C GLU A 20 -1.91 -34.54 -12.65
N LYS A 21 -3.22 -34.67 -12.41
CA LYS A 21 -4.25 -34.54 -13.46
C LYS A 21 -4.20 -33.16 -14.12
N ILE A 22 -4.14 -32.09 -13.33
CA ILE A 22 -4.02 -30.72 -13.84
C ILE A 22 -2.75 -30.53 -14.67
N LEU A 23 -1.62 -31.07 -14.21
CA LEU A 23 -0.35 -30.99 -14.93
C LEU A 23 -0.32 -31.79 -16.23
N ALA A 24 -1.23 -32.77 -16.38
CA ALA A 24 -1.39 -33.57 -17.59
C ALA A 24 -2.26 -32.89 -18.66
N ILE A 25 -2.99 -31.82 -18.32
CA ILE A 25 -3.76 -31.04 -19.29
C ILE A 25 -2.80 -30.35 -20.27
N LYS A 26 -2.99 -30.60 -21.56
CA LYS A 26 -2.17 -30.04 -22.65
C LYS A 26 -2.92 -29.02 -23.51
N ASP A 27 -4.24 -29.07 -23.49
CA ASP A 27 -5.10 -28.19 -24.28
C ASP A 27 -4.93 -26.72 -23.87
N SER A 28 -4.51 -25.87 -24.81
CA SER A 28 -4.36 -24.43 -24.58
C SER A 28 -5.68 -23.74 -24.28
N SER A 29 -6.83 -24.28 -24.71
CA SER A 29 -8.15 -23.74 -24.39
C SER A 29 -8.46 -23.80 -22.89
N ALA A 30 -7.80 -24.70 -22.16
CA ALA A 30 -7.98 -24.87 -20.72
C ALA A 30 -7.31 -23.76 -19.89
N VAL A 31 -6.45 -22.92 -20.48
CA VAL A 31 -5.72 -21.87 -19.74
C VAL A 31 -6.66 -20.94 -18.97
N GLY A 32 -7.70 -20.42 -19.61
CA GLY A 32 -8.68 -19.53 -18.96
C GLY A 32 -9.40 -20.19 -17.78
N PRO A 33 -10.02 -21.38 -17.96
CA PRO A 33 -10.61 -22.14 -16.87
C PRO A 33 -9.63 -22.48 -15.73
N LEU A 34 -8.37 -22.81 -16.05
CA LEU A 34 -7.35 -23.12 -15.05
C LEU A 34 -6.97 -21.89 -14.22
N VAL A 35 -6.85 -20.72 -14.85
CA VAL A 35 -6.63 -19.44 -14.14
C VAL A 35 -7.80 -19.14 -13.23
N HIS A 36 -9.03 -19.23 -13.71
CA HIS A 36 -10.23 -18.94 -12.92
C HIS A 36 -10.30 -19.78 -11.63
N VAL A 37 -9.83 -21.02 -11.69
CA VAL A 37 -9.91 -21.96 -10.57
C VAL A 37 -8.72 -21.87 -9.62
N LEU A 38 -7.51 -21.74 -10.16
CA LEU A 38 -6.26 -21.84 -9.40
C LEU A 38 -5.75 -20.48 -8.93
N TYR A 39 -6.14 -19.39 -9.60
CA TYR A 39 -5.76 -18.05 -9.19
C TYR A 39 -6.70 -17.58 -8.07
N GLY A 40 -6.17 -17.51 -6.85
CA GLY A 40 -6.91 -17.11 -5.66
C GLY A 40 -5.98 -16.89 -4.48
N SER A 41 -6.52 -16.81 -3.26
CA SER A 41 -5.73 -16.52 -2.05
C SER A 41 -4.72 -17.61 -1.69
N ASN A 42 -4.98 -18.88 -2.04
CA ASN A 42 -4.11 -19.99 -1.72
C ASN A 42 -2.81 -19.98 -2.57
N GLN A 43 -1.68 -19.72 -1.90
CA GLN A 43 -0.37 -19.66 -2.56
C GLN A 43 0.05 -20.98 -3.22
N GLN A 44 -0.35 -22.14 -2.68
CA GLN A 44 -0.01 -23.43 -3.28
C GLN A 44 -0.70 -23.61 -4.65
N TYR A 45 -1.96 -23.17 -4.76
CA TYR A 45 -2.69 -23.24 -6.04
C TYR A 45 -2.12 -22.27 -7.06
N ARG A 46 -1.73 -21.05 -6.66
CA ARG A 46 -1.03 -20.12 -7.55
C ARG A 46 0.33 -20.66 -8.00
N GLY A 47 1.06 -21.33 -7.12
CA GLY A 47 2.29 -22.03 -7.47
C GLY A 47 2.08 -23.14 -8.51
N LEU A 48 1.00 -23.91 -8.38
CA LEU A 48 0.61 -24.91 -9.39
C LEU A 48 0.21 -24.24 -10.71
N LEU A 49 -0.58 -23.17 -10.66
CA LEU A 49 -0.98 -22.41 -11.83
C LEU A 49 0.23 -21.93 -12.63
N ILE A 50 1.22 -21.31 -11.99
CA ILE A 50 2.45 -20.84 -12.65
C ILE A 50 3.14 -22.00 -13.38
N LYS A 51 3.25 -23.16 -12.74
CA LYS A 51 3.85 -24.35 -13.35
C LYS A 51 3.09 -24.83 -14.58
N VAL A 52 1.76 -24.81 -14.52
CA VAL A 52 0.89 -25.15 -15.65
C VAL A 52 1.04 -24.14 -16.78
N LEU A 53 0.94 -22.84 -16.47
CA LEU A 53 1.10 -21.76 -17.44
C LEU A 53 2.47 -21.82 -18.13
N GLY A 54 3.56 -22.08 -17.38
CA GLY A 54 4.89 -22.25 -17.96
C GLY A 54 4.95 -23.36 -19.02
N ARG A 55 4.31 -24.52 -18.76
CA ARG A 55 4.22 -25.61 -19.73
C ARG A 55 3.41 -25.24 -20.98
N HIS A 56 2.33 -24.49 -20.83
CA HIS A 56 1.56 -24.01 -21.98
C HIS A 56 2.30 -22.93 -22.76
N ALA A 57 2.99 -22.02 -22.07
CA ALA A 57 3.83 -20.99 -22.68
C ALA A 57 4.97 -21.61 -23.51
N ALA A 58 5.62 -22.65 -23.00
CA ALA A 58 6.66 -23.39 -23.72
C ALA A 58 6.13 -24.11 -24.98
N ARG A 59 4.82 -24.34 -25.08
CA ARG A 59 4.13 -24.87 -26.27
C ARG A 59 3.58 -23.76 -27.18
N GLY A 60 3.94 -22.51 -26.94
CA GLY A 60 3.52 -21.37 -27.74
C GLY A 60 2.16 -20.77 -27.37
N SER A 61 1.57 -21.10 -26.21
CA SER A 61 0.31 -20.48 -25.79
C SER A 61 0.51 -19.02 -25.40
N GLU A 62 0.02 -18.11 -26.23
CA GLU A 62 0.03 -16.66 -25.98
C GLU A 62 -0.77 -16.29 -24.73
N ALA A 63 -1.93 -16.90 -24.52
CA ALA A 63 -2.74 -16.69 -23.32
C ALA A 63 -1.97 -17.06 -22.05
N ALA A 64 -1.21 -18.16 -22.07
CA ALA A 64 -0.40 -18.55 -20.91
C ALA A 64 0.75 -17.57 -20.66
N ARG A 65 1.42 -17.10 -21.71
CA ARG A 65 2.46 -16.06 -21.62
C ARG A 65 1.88 -14.76 -21.07
N ALA A 66 0.70 -14.35 -21.51
CA ALA A 66 -0.01 -13.17 -21.02
C ALA A 66 -0.24 -13.23 -19.50
N TYR A 67 -0.80 -14.33 -18.99
CA TYR A 67 -1.02 -14.49 -17.55
C TYR A 67 0.29 -14.56 -16.75
N LEU A 68 1.36 -15.15 -17.30
CA LEU A 68 2.66 -15.13 -16.64
C LEU A 68 3.24 -13.71 -16.52
N GLN A 69 3.02 -12.84 -17.51
CA GLN A 69 3.42 -11.44 -17.43
C GLN A 69 2.69 -10.71 -16.28
N GLU A 70 1.37 -10.89 -16.17
CA GLU A 70 0.57 -10.32 -15.09
C GLU A 70 1.02 -10.85 -13.71
N ILE A 71 1.27 -12.15 -13.59
CA ILE A 71 1.74 -12.76 -12.33
C ILE A 71 3.14 -12.23 -11.96
N ALA A 72 4.03 -12.05 -12.93
CA ALA A 72 5.38 -11.54 -12.71
C ALA A 72 5.39 -10.13 -12.09
N VAL A 73 4.37 -9.32 -12.35
CA VAL A 73 4.23 -7.94 -11.83
C VAL A 73 3.31 -7.89 -10.59
N GLY A 74 2.15 -8.56 -10.66
CA GLY A 74 1.05 -8.39 -9.73
C GLY A 74 0.97 -9.37 -8.56
N ASP A 75 1.61 -10.55 -8.59
CA ASP A 75 1.44 -11.53 -7.50
C ASP A 75 2.06 -11.00 -6.19
N SER A 76 1.34 -11.16 -5.08
CA SER A 76 1.82 -10.74 -3.77
C SER A 76 3.08 -11.49 -3.32
N SER A 77 3.27 -12.73 -3.76
CA SER A 77 4.46 -13.53 -3.44
C SER A 77 5.63 -13.21 -4.36
N ALA A 78 6.74 -12.72 -3.80
CA ALA A 78 7.97 -12.50 -4.54
C ALA A 78 8.51 -13.79 -5.19
N GLY A 79 8.29 -14.95 -4.57
CA GLY A 79 8.67 -16.25 -5.14
C GLY A 79 7.85 -16.59 -6.38
N HIS A 80 6.56 -16.23 -6.42
CA HIS A 80 5.72 -16.40 -7.61
C HIS A 80 6.12 -15.48 -8.74
N ARG A 81 6.38 -14.20 -8.43
CA ARG A 81 6.86 -13.24 -9.43
C ARG A 81 8.13 -13.74 -10.12
N ARG A 82 9.13 -14.16 -9.34
CA ARG A 82 10.38 -14.74 -9.88
C ARG A 82 10.14 -16.00 -10.72
N ARG A 83 9.32 -16.94 -10.24
CA ARG A 83 9.00 -18.16 -10.99
C ARG A 83 8.29 -17.86 -12.30
N ALA A 84 7.40 -16.86 -12.34
CA ALA A 84 6.71 -16.47 -13.57
C ALA A 84 7.67 -15.88 -14.61
N VAL A 85 8.61 -15.02 -14.17
CA VAL A 85 9.70 -14.50 -15.03
C VAL A 85 10.57 -15.64 -15.56
N GLU A 86 10.95 -16.61 -14.71
CA GLU A 86 11.74 -17.76 -15.16
C GLU A 86 10.98 -18.60 -16.19
N SER A 87 9.70 -18.89 -15.95
CA SER A 87 8.87 -19.61 -16.92
C SER A 87 8.72 -18.87 -18.25
N LEU A 88 8.69 -17.53 -18.25
CA LEU A 88 8.70 -16.74 -19.48
C LEU A 88 10.04 -16.88 -20.21
N ARG A 89 11.17 -16.80 -19.49
CA ARG A 89 12.50 -16.98 -20.07
C ARG A 89 12.67 -18.39 -20.67
N GLU A 90 12.31 -19.42 -19.92
CA GLU A 90 12.36 -20.82 -20.37
C GLU A 90 11.46 -21.08 -21.59
N ALA A 91 10.31 -20.39 -21.68
CA ALA A 91 9.39 -20.50 -22.81
C ALA A 91 9.78 -19.66 -24.03
N SER A 92 10.87 -18.89 -23.93
CA SER A 92 11.41 -18.07 -25.01
C SER A 92 12.42 -18.88 -25.82
N SER A 93 12.43 -18.70 -27.14
CA SER A 93 13.41 -19.30 -28.04
C SER A 93 14.08 -18.21 -28.87
N SER A 94 15.17 -18.55 -29.57
CA SER A 94 15.83 -17.60 -30.48
C SER A 94 14.90 -17.05 -31.57
N GLU A 95 13.84 -17.79 -31.92
CA GLU A 95 12.86 -17.40 -32.95
C GLU A 95 11.65 -16.65 -32.37
N ALA A 96 11.39 -16.78 -31.07
CA ALA A 96 10.28 -16.15 -30.38
C ALA A 96 10.78 -15.56 -29.04
N PRO A 97 11.17 -14.27 -29.01
CA PRO A 97 11.66 -13.63 -27.79
C PRO A 97 10.59 -13.65 -26.69
N PRO A 98 10.99 -13.42 -25.43
CA PRO A 98 10.04 -13.36 -24.32
C PRO A 98 8.93 -12.36 -24.60
N ALA A 99 7.68 -12.79 -24.43
CA ALA A 99 6.55 -11.89 -24.49
C ALA A 99 6.62 -10.92 -23.29
N THR A 100 6.75 -9.64 -23.57
CA THR A 100 6.97 -8.56 -22.60
C THR A 100 6.02 -7.38 -22.78
N GLU A 101 5.07 -7.47 -23.71
CA GLU A 101 4.20 -6.38 -24.14
C GLU A 101 3.38 -5.81 -22.98
N ARG A 102 2.87 -6.66 -22.08
CA ARG A 102 2.11 -6.22 -20.90
C ARG A 102 3.01 -5.61 -19.84
N MET A 103 4.21 -6.15 -19.67
CA MET A 103 5.20 -5.56 -18.76
C MET A 103 5.63 -4.16 -19.23
N LEU A 104 5.84 -3.98 -20.53
CA LEU A 104 6.10 -2.68 -21.14
C LEU A 104 4.91 -1.73 -20.94
N ALA A 105 3.67 -2.23 -21.05
CA ALA A 105 2.48 -1.43 -20.78
C ALA A 105 2.43 -0.90 -19.33
N HIS A 106 2.82 -1.70 -18.32
CA HIS A 106 2.91 -1.23 -16.94
C HIS A 106 3.95 -0.12 -16.71
N LEU A 107 4.99 -0.01 -17.56
CA LEU A 107 5.91 1.13 -17.54
C LEU A 107 5.37 2.34 -18.30
N ALA A 108 4.68 2.10 -19.41
CA ALA A 108 4.18 3.15 -20.29
C ALA A 108 3.00 3.90 -19.66
N LEU A 109 2.11 3.19 -18.97
CA LEU A 109 0.90 3.76 -18.36
C LEU A 109 1.18 4.35 -16.98
N ASP A 110 0.24 5.17 -16.50
CA ASP A 110 0.29 5.72 -15.13
C ASP A 110 -0.18 4.69 -14.11
N GLU A 111 0.70 3.72 -13.86
CA GLU A 111 0.49 2.62 -12.91
C GLU A 111 0.89 2.99 -11.49
N VAL A 112 0.42 2.21 -10.51
CA VAL A 112 0.90 2.33 -9.12
C VAL A 112 2.40 2.07 -9.09
N ALA A 113 3.16 2.93 -8.38
CA ALA A 113 4.63 2.88 -8.33
C ALA A 113 5.18 1.47 -8.07
N VAL A 114 4.55 0.70 -7.17
CA VAL A 114 4.93 -0.67 -6.85
C VAL A 114 4.82 -1.63 -8.04
N LEU A 115 3.80 -1.49 -8.89
CA LEU A 115 3.64 -2.34 -10.08
C LEU A 115 4.65 -1.93 -11.17
N ARG A 116 4.87 -0.61 -11.33
CA ARG A 116 5.88 -0.04 -12.22
C ARG A 116 7.29 -0.55 -11.91
N ASP A 117 7.69 -0.50 -10.63
CA ASP A 117 8.98 -1.00 -10.14
C ASP A 117 9.15 -2.51 -10.39
N ARG A 118 8.07 -3.29 -10.17
CA ARG A 118 8.10 -4.74 -10.41
C ARG A 118 8.19 -5.06 -11.89
N ALA A 119 7.50 -4.31 -12.75
CA ALA A 119 7.61 -4.44 -14.19
C ALA A 119 9.03 -4.12 -14.66
N ALA A 120 9.65 -3.05 -14.15
CA ALA A 120 11.05 -2.71 -14.43
C ALA A 120 12.01 -3.86 -14.09
N SER A 121 11.89 -4.41 -12.87
CA SER A 121 12.74 -5.53 -12.44
C SER A 121 12.48 -6.81 -13.24
N ALA A 122 11.24 -7.08 -13.65
CA ALA A 122 10.92 -8.22 -14.51
C ALA A 122 11.51 -8.06 -15.94
N LEU A 123 11.38 -6.87 -16.53
CA LEU A 123 11.93 -6.54 -17.85
C LEU A 123 13.46 -6.62 -17.86
N ALA A 124 14.11 -6.12 -16.82
CA ALA A 124 15.56 -6.26 -16.66
C ALA A 124 15.99 -7.73 -16.57
N ALA A 125 15.26 -8.55 -15.83
CA ALA A 125 15.52 -9.98 -15.73
C ALA A 125 15.32 -10.73 -17.07
N LEU A 126 14.44 -10.23 -17.94
CA LEU A 126 14.23 -10.78 -19.29
C LEU A 126 15.15 -10.16 -20.36
N ASP A 127 16.09 -9.30 -19.96
CA ASP A 127 16.98 -8.54 -20.84
C ASP A 127 16.25 -7.73 -21.94
N GLU A 128 15.07 -7.20 -21.60
CA GLU A 128 14.23 -6.47 -22.56
C GLU A 128 14.76 -5.04 -22.80
N LYS A 129 15.60 -4.88 -23.83
CA LYS A 129 16.22 -3.59 -24.18
C LYS A 129 15.21 -2.54 -24.64
N ARG A 130 14.05 -2.91 -25.19
CA ARG A 130 13.01 -1.94 -25.58
C ARG A 130 12.49 -1.13 -24.39
N ALA A 131 12.63 -1.66 -23.17
CA ALA A 131 12.21 -0.99 -21.95
C ALA A 131 13.09 0.21 -21.58
N VAL A 132 14.34 0.32 -22.08
CA VAL A 132 15.31 1.31 -21.61
C VAL A 132 14.77 2.74 -21.70
N TRP A 133 14.15 3.12 -22.83
CA TRP A 133 13.55 4.44 -22.98
C TRP A 133 12.44 4.70 -21.94
N LEU A 134 11.53 3.73 -21.75
CA LEU A 134 10.44 3.84 -20.78
C LEU A 134 10.95 3.93 -19.34
N LEU A 135 12.01 3.17 -19.01
CA LEU A 135 12.64 3.21 -17.70
C LEU A 135 13.26 4.58 -17.42
N VAL A 136 13.90 5.21 -18.40
CA VAL A 136 14.41 6.59 -18.26
C VAL A 136 13.27 7.58 -18.01
N GLU A 137 12.15 7.44 -18.74
CA GLU A 137 10.99 8.33 -18.57
C GLU A 137 10.31 8.18 -17.21
N ARG A 138 10.40 6.99 -16.60
CA ARG A 138 9.79 6.67 -15.31
C ARG A 138 10.75 6.65 -14.13
N LEU A 139 12.02 6.96 -14.34
CA LEU A 139 13.07 6.94 -13.31
C LEU A 139 12.74 7.84 -12.10
N VAL A 140 12.07 8.95 -12.38
CA VAL A 140 11.59 9.93 -11.42
C VAL A 140 10.18 10.34 -11.84
N THR A 141 9.22 10.24 -10.92
CA THR A 141 7.84 10.67 -11.14
C THR A 141 7.43 11.72 -10.13
N GLU A 142 6.44 12.51 -10.49
CA GLU A 142 5.76 13.45 -9.61
C GLU A 142 4.51 12.77 -9.06
N GLU A 143 4.40 12.66 -7.74
CA GLU A 143 3.29 12.00 -7.07
C GLU A 143 2.75 12.87 -5.93
N TYR A 144 1.46 12.72 -5.63
CA TYR A 144 0.85 13.35 -4.47
C TYR A 144 0.90 12.39 -3.28
N LYS A 145 1.55 12.79 -2.20
CA LYS A 145 1.51 12.05 -0.94
C LYS A 145 0.56 12.72 0.03
N LEU A 146 -0.23 11.89 0.70
CA LEU A 146 -0.99 12.31 1.86
C LEU A 146 -0.02 12.73 2.97
N VAL A 147 -0.16 13.95 3.45
CA VAL A 147 0.60 14.49 4.57
C VAL A 147 -0.38 14.97 5.63
N GLY A 148 -0.26 14.40 6.83
CA GLY A 148 -1.21 14.63 7.93
C GLY A 148 -2.18 13.45 8.14
N ALA A 149 -2.90 13.52 9.25
CA ALA A 149 -3.99 12.61 9.58
C ALA A 149 -5.28 13.43 9.70
N GLU A 150 -6.42 12.80 9.43
CA GLU A 150 -7.71 13.39 9.82
C GLU A 150 -7.73 13.50 11.35
N VAL A 151 -7.51 14.72 11.85
CA VAL A 151 -7.63 15.02 13.28
C VAL A 151 -8.97 15.68 13.48
N VAL A 152 -9.89 14.94 14.10
CA VAL A 152 -11.14 15.48 14.63
C VAL A 152 -10.90 15.86 16.08
N ASP A 153 -10.63 17.14 16.31
CA ASP A 153 -10.49 17.68 17.65
C ASP A 153 -11.87 18.11 18.18
N TYR A 154 -12.31 17.43 19.25
CA TYR A 154 -13.47 17.84 20.04
C TYR A 154 -12.99 18.57 21.30
N SER A 155 -13.24 19.87 21.37
CA SER A 155 -13.07 20.61 22.63
C SER A 155 -14.43 20.85 23.28
N MET A 156 -14.58 20.40 24.53
CA MET A 156 -15.74 20.70 25.38
C MET A 156 -15.34 21.76 26.41
N MET A 157 -16.06 22.88 26.43
CA MET A 157 -15.93 23.87 27.50
C MET A 157 -17.17 23.80 28.40
N LEU A 158 -16.93 23.62 29.70
CA LEU A 158 -17.95 23.64 30.75
C LEU A 158 -17.85 24.98 31.50
N ASP A 159 -18.87 25.81 31.38
CA ASP A 159 -19.00 27.06 32.15
C ASP A 159 -20.12 26.89 33.18
N ILE A 160 -19.78 27.01 34.47
CA ILE A 160 -20.72 26.94 35.59
C ILE A 160 -20.75 28.31 36.26
N ARG A 161 -21.89 29.00 36.16
CA ARG A 161 -22.10 30.29 36.82
C ARG A 161 -23.21 30.16 37.85
N GLY A 162 -22.88 30.44 39.11
CA GLY A 162 -23.87 30.60 40.18
C GLY A 162 -24.33 32.05 40.25
N GLN A 163 -25.64 32.29 40.19
CA GLN A 163 -26.19 33.62 40.46
C GLN A 163 -26.61 33.72 41.92
N VAL A 164 -26.12 34.76 42.60
CA VAL A 164 -26.61 35.18 43.90
C VAL A 164 -27.62 36.29 43.65
N VAL A 165 -28.85 36.15 44.15
CA VAL A 165 -29.88 37.18 44.04
C VAL A 165 -30.13 37.78 45.41
N GLY A 166 -30.08 39.11 45.48
CA GLY A 166 -30.36 39.89 46.69
C GLY A 166 -29.11 40.48 47.37
N VAL A 167 -29.35 41.32 48.37
CA VAL A 167 -28.29 41.81 49.27
C VAL A 167 -27.97 40.68 50.24
N PRO A 168 -26.69 40.30 50.45
CA PRO A 168 -26.35 39.24 51.39
C PRO A 168 -26.89 39.59 52.78
N VAL A 169 -27.72 38.70 53.32
CA VAL A 169 -28.27 38.86 54.67
C VAL A 169 -27.28 38.22 55.64
N PHE A 170 -26.91 38.95 56.68
CA PHE A 170 -25.96 38.46 57.68
C PHE A 170 -26.71 37.88 58.87
N ARG A 171 -26.33 36.68 59.29
CA ARG A 171 -26.82 36.09 60.53
C ARG A 171 -25.75 36.25 61.60
N GLN A 172 -26.12 36.87 62.72
CA GLN A 172 -25.25 36.93 63.89
C GLN A 172 -25.22 35.56 64.57
N VAL A 173 -24.04 34.98 64.72
CA VAL A 173 -23.83 33.74 65.44
C VAL A 173 -23.00 34.04 66.68
N GLN A 174 -23.53 33.67 67.85
CA GLN A 174 -22.75 33.74 69.08
C GLN A 174 -21.68 32.66 69.07
N VAL A 175 -20.45 33.09 69.28
CA VAL A 175 -19.30 32.23 69.48
C VAL A 175 -18.74 32.46 70.87
N GLN A 176 -18.44 31.36 71.55
CA GLN A 176 -17.87 31.36 72.88
C GLN A 176 -16.45 30.83 72.80
N ALA A 177 -15.51 31.53 73.42
CA ALA A 177 -14.17 31.05 73.67
C ALA A 177 -14.00 30.86 75.17
N ALA A 178 -13.65 29.65 75.58
CA ALA A 178 -13.45 29.29 76.98
C ALA A 178 -11.96 29.03 77.25
N VAL A 179 -11.47 29.59 78.35
CA VAL A 179 -10.18 29.24 78.97
C VAL A 179 -10.44 28.83 80.42
N PRO A 180 -9.55 28.07 81.09
CA PRO A 180 -9.81 27.61 82.44
C PRO A 180 -10.14 28.76 83.40
N GLY A 181 -11.36 28.77 83.94
CA GLY A 181 -11.86 29.79 84.86
C GLY A 181 -12.61 30.98 84.25
N ALA A 182 -12.71 31.08 82.91
CA ALA A 182 -13.47 32.17 82.26
C ALA A 182 -14.01 31.78 80.87
N VAL A 183 -15.20 32.30 80.53
CA VAL A 183 -15.79 32.21 79.19
C VAL A 183 -16.07 33.60 78.67
N ALA A 184 -15.56 33.91 77.47
CA ALA A 184 -15.90 35.12 76.73
C ALA A 184 -16.86 34.75 75.59
N THR A 185 -17.96 35.50 75.49
CA THR A 185 -18.93 35.35 74.40
C THR A 185 -18.88 36.57 73.52
N THR A 186 -18.87 36.38 72.20
CA THR A 186 -19.02 37.46 71.21
C THR A 186 -19.89 37.00 70.05
N THR A 187 -20.29 37.92 69.17
CA THR A 187 -21.07 37.62 67.97
C THR A 187 -20.23 37.88 66.73
N ILE A 188 -20.30 36.96 65.76
CA ILE A 188 -19.74 37.15 64.43
C ILE A 188 -20.89 37.13 63.42
N ASP A 189 -20.85 38.06 62.47
CA ASP A 189 -21.80 38.13 61.37
C ASP A 189 -21.34 37.21 60.23
N LEU A 190 -22.12 36.18 59.94
CA LEU A 190 -21.86 35.28 58.80
C LEU A 190 -22.80 35.62 57.64
N PRO A 191 -22.27 35.83 56.41
CA PRO A 191 -23.11 36.06 55.25
C PRO A 191 -23.87 34.79 54.90
N GLN A 192 -25.18 34.91 54.71
CA GLN A 192 -26.00 33.87 54.12
C GLN A 192 -26.19 34.20 52.63
N VAL A 193 -25.73 33.28 51.78
CA VAL A 193 -25.81 33.43 50.32
C VAL A 193 -26.78 32.37 49.81
N ASP A 194 -27.94 32.80 49.34
CA ASP A 194 -28.88 31.91 48.68
C ASP A 194 -28.51 31.83 47.19
N ILE A 195 -27.96 30.69 46.78
CA ILE A 195 -27.69 30.42 45.36
C ILE A 195 -29.02 29.99 44.75
N VAL A 196 -29.57 30.83 43.88
CA VAL A 196 -30.93 30.62 43.35
C VAL A 196 -30.93 29.91 42.01
N ASP A 197 -29.81 29.92 41.28
CA ASP A 197 -29.71 29.24 40.00
C ASP A 197 -28.26 28.87 39.65
N PHE A 198 -28.11 27.79 38.88
CA PHE A 198 -26.86 27.34 38.28
C PHE A 198 -27.06 27.24 36.77
N ALA A 199 -26.49 28.20 36.04
CA ALA A 199 -26.47 28.10 34.59
C ALA A 199 -25.27 27.27 34.16
N THR A 200 -25.53 26.15 33.49
CA THR A 200 -24.50 25.33 32.84
C THR A 200 -24.61 25.49 31.33
N THR A 201 -23.54 25.96 30.70
CA THR A 201 -23.45 25.97 29.23
C THR A 201 -22.37 24.99 28.79
N VAL A 202 -22.72 24.10 27.87
CA VAL A 202 -21.77 23.21 27.20
C VAL A 202 -21.58 23.73 25.78
N ALA A 203 -20.38 24.23 25.50
CA ALA A 203 -19.98 24.57 24.13
C ALA A 203 -19.10 23.45 23.58
N MET A 204 -19.53 22.87 22.46
CA MET A 204 -18.72 21.93 21.68
C MET A 204 -18.21 22.66 20.46
N THR A 205 -16.90 22.64 20.24
CA THR A 205 -16.29 23.14 19.00
C THR A 205 -15.66 21.96 18.27
N GLU A 206 -16.03 21.79 17.01
CA GLU A 206 -15.48 20.79 16.11
C GLU A 206 -14.51 21.50 15.16
N ARG A 207 -13.25 21.05 15.11
CA ARG A 207 -12.28 21.46 14.08
C ARG A 207 -11.97 20.29 13.16
N HIS A 208 -12.34 20.45 11.90
CA HIS A 208 -11.94 19.54 10.84
C HIS A 208 -10.63 20.03 10.22
N MET A 209 -9.52 19.32 10.46
CA MET A 209 -8.34 19.42 9.61
C MET A 209 -8.40 18.30 8.58
N GLY A 210 -8.72 18.66 7.34
CA GLY A 210 -8.78 17.73 6.22
C GLY A 210 -7.38 17.20 5.84
N PRO A 211 -7.31 16.11 5.07
CA PRO A 211 -6.05 15.60 4.56
C PRO A 211 -5.36 16.61 3.65
N ASP A 212 -4.13 17.01 3.98
CA ASP A 212 -3.28 17.78 3.08
C ASP A 212 -2.55 16.83 2.12
N TYR A 213 -2.40 17.25 0.86
CA TYR A 213 -1.65 16.51 -0.15
C TYR A 213 -0.41 17.32 -0.52
N GLU A 214 0.77 16.72 -0.36
CA GLU A 214 2.03 17.33 -0.77
C GLU A 214 2.46 16.73 -2.11
N HIS A 215 2.83 17.62 -3.03
CA HIS A 215 3.44 17.24 -4.31
C HIS A 215 4.90 16.88 -4.08
N VAL A 216 5.26 15.62 -4.32
CA VAL A 216 6.61 15.12 -4.07
C VAL A 216 7.22 14.47 -5.30
N GLU A 217 8.51 14.69 -5.48
CA GLU A 217 9.33 13.93 -6.41
C GLU A 217 9.61 12.54 -5.83
N VAL A 218 9.19 11.49 -6.53
CA VAL A 218 9.43 10.10 -6.15
C VAL A 218 10.50 9.49 -7.06
N ARG A 219 11.55 9.00 -6.42
CA ARG A 219 12.67 8.30 -7.07
C ARG A 219 12.47 6.81 -6.98
N HIS A 220 12.64 6.11 -8.10
CA HIS A 220 12.35 4.69 -8.23
C HIS A 220 13.65 3.86 -8.26
N PRO A 221 14.10 3.29 -7.13
CA PRO A 221 15.39 2.60 -7.05
C PRO A 221 15.43 1.31 -7.88
N GLU A 222 14.30 0.62 -8.01
CA GLU A 222 14.21 -0.59 -8.85
C GLU A 222 14.34 -0.25 -10.33
N ILE A 223 13.80 0.89 -10.78
CA ILE A 223 13.98 1.39 -12.15
C ILE A 223 15.44 1.75 -12.42
N LEU A 224 16.12 2.45 -11.49
CA LEU A 224 17.55 2.74 -11.63
C LEU A 224 18.37 1.45 -11.71
N LYS A 225 18.06 0.47 -10.86
CA LYS A 225 18.72 -0.85 -10.88
C LYS A 225 18.50 -1.57 -12.21
N ALA A 226 17.28 -1.55 -12.74
CA ALA A 226 16.94 -2.11 -14.06
C ALA A 226 17.73 -1.43 -15.18
N LEU A 227 17.82 -0.09 -15.18
CA LEU A 227 18.63 0.67 -16.15
C LEU A 227 20.10 0.26 -16.10
N LYS A 228 20.69 0.21 -14.90
CA LYS A 228 22.09 -0.21 -14.72
C LYS A 228 22.33 -1.62 -15.24
N GLN A 229 21.41 -2.55 -14.99
CA GLN A 229 21.50 -3.92 -15.47
C GLN A 229 21.41 -4.01 -17.01
N LEU A 230 20.47 -3.27 -17.62
CA LEU A 230 20.25 -3.35 -19.06
C LEU A 230 21.30 -2.60 -19.88
N THR A 231 21.89 -1.53 -19.35
CA THR A 231 22.77 -0.63 -20.11
C THR A 231 24.23 -0.70 -19.69
N SER A 232 24.52 -1.26 -18.51
CA SER A 232 25.83 -1.15 -17.84
C SER A 232 26.29 0.29 -17.55
N GLN A 233 25.41 1.28 -17.68
CA GLN A 233 25.68 2.68 -17.40
C GLN A 233 25.07 3.12 -16.06
N ASN A 234 25.57 4.21 -15.49
CA ASN A 234 25.02 4.77 -14.25
C ASN A 234 25.09 6.29 -14.21
N PHE A 235 24.01 6.95 -14.58
CA PHE A 235 23.84 8.41 -14.44
C PHE A 235 23.00 8.78 -13.19
N GLY A 236 22.82 7.84 -12.26
CA GLY A 236 21.92 8.03 -11.12
C GLY A 236 20.50 8.34 -11.57
N TYR A 237 19.84 9.29 -10.89
CA TYR A 237 18.47 9.74 -11.21
C TYR A 237 18.41 10.90 -12.22
N ASP A 238 19.53 11.25 -12.88
CA ASP A 238 19.56 12.33 -13.87
C ASP A 238 18.96 11.87 -15.21
N ARG A 239 17.66 12.15 -15.39
CA ARG A 239 16.93 11.85 -16.62
C ARG A 239 17.52 12.53 -17.84
N THR A 240 18.11 13.72 -17.69
CA THR A 240 18.68 14.48 -18.80
C THR A 240 19.97 13.83 -19.29
N ALA A 241 20.83 13.39 -18.38
CA ALA A 241 22.03 12.64 -18.71
C ALA A 241 21.69 11.31 -19.41
N TRP A 242 20.71 10.56 -18.89
CA TRP A 242 20.21 9.34 -19.53
C TRP A 242 19.67 9.57 -20.95
N ARG A 243 18.85 10.60 -21.15
CA ARG A 243 18.31 10.94 -22.48
C ARG A 243 19.40 11.34 -23.46
N ARG A 244 20.36 12.15 -23.02
CA ARG A 244 21.50 12.56 -23.85
C ARG A 244 22.28 11.34 -24.31
N TRP A 245 22.60 10.42 -23.40
CA TRP A 245 23.27 9.15 -23.72
C TRP A 245 22.50 8.31 -24.74
N LEU A 246 21.17 8.21 -24.61
CA LEU A 246 20.34 7.50 -25.58
C LEU A 246 20.30 8.15 -26.97
N GLN A 247 20.48 9.47 -27.05
CA GLN A 247 20.49 10.22 -28.31
C GLN A 247 21.85 10.20 -29.01
N THR A 248 22.95 10.28 -28.25
CA THR A 248 24.33 10.30 -28.80
C THR A 248 24.88 8.89 -29.07
N GLY A 249 24.26 7.86 -28.48
CA GLY A 249 24.75 6.48 -28.59
C GLY A 249 25.85 6.15 -27.59
N PRO A 250 26.12 4.85 -27.37
CA PRO A 250 27.00 4.36 -26.30
C PRO A 250 28.50 4.66 -26.46
N GLU A 251 28.94 5.30 -27.54
CA GLU A 251 30.36 5.53 -27.83
C GLU A 251 30.89 6.93 -27.44
N GLU A 252 30.04 7.92 -27.15
CA GLU A 252 30.47 9.34 -27.11
C GLU A 252 30.44 10.06 -25.76
N ILE A 253 30.29 9.39 -24.61
CA ILE A 253 30.37 10.09 -23.30
C ILE A 253 31.74 9.87 -22.66
N PRO A 254 32.63 10.89 -22.62
CA PRO A 254 33.88 10.80 -21.86
C PRO A 254 33.58 10.68 -20.36
N ALA A 255 34.39 9.85 -19.70
CA ALA A 255 34.33 9.49 -18.28
C ALA A 255 34.38 10.70 -17.32
#